data_AF-A0ABC8T2X1-F1
#
_entry.id   AF-A0ABC8T2X1-F1
#
_cell.length_a   1.000
_cell.length_b   1.000
_cell.length_c   1.000
_cell.angle_alpha   90.00
_cell.angle_beta   90.00
_cell.angle_gamma   90.00
#
_symmetry.space_group_name_H-M   'P 1'
#
loop_
_entity.id
_entity.type
_entity.pdbx_description
1 polymer ?
#
loop_
_entity_poly.entity_id
_entity_poly.type
_entity_poly.pdbx_seq_one_letter_code
_entity_poly.pdbx_strand_id
1 'polypeptide(L)'
;MPAFNKRRPAEKVGCHVKKSLKSERCFDVGIPRAKNGGRQSTWKIVQKIGPAREDDQLAKSVDDQLSPKALRAAKLKTRFADTILKAKGKLLDQDYKDDLMRLQKEKERLQRQQREEMVKIEAQINTVERDLKLQQREREREAARIALEEIEKTVEIDDFFTVLKDFEQLIGHSLPNQRVVWAGFRRH
;
A
#
# COMPACT_ATOMS: atom_id res chain seq x y z
N MET A 1 37.08 -42.98 9.52
CA MET A 1 37.77 -42.03 8.61
C MET A 1 37.98 -42.75 7.29
N PRO A 2 37.72 -42.17 6.10
CA PRO A 2 37.74 -40.73 5.81
C PRO A 2 36.41 -40.16 5.28
N ALA A 3 36.31 -38.85 5.42
CA ALA A 3 35.33 -37.98 4.78
C ALA A 3 35.68 -37.76 3.30
N PHE A 4 34.68 -37.57 2.43
CA PHE A 4 34.88 -36.71 1.26
C PHE A 4 33.59 -36.01 0.85
N ASN A 5 33.57 -34.73 1.17
CA ASN A 5 32.59 -33.71 0.86
C ASN A 5 32.59 -33.45 -0.67
N LYS A 6 31.47 -33.67 -1.37
CA LYS A 6 31.28 -33.21 -2.75
C LYS A 6 30.07 -32.29 -2.82
N ARG A 7 30.40 -31.04 -3.11
CA ARG A 7 29.57 -29.84 -3.17
C ARG A 7 28.53 -29.97 -4.29
N ARG A 8 27.29 -29.58 -4.00
CA ARG A 8 26.25 -29.33 -5.02
C ARG A 8 26.66 -28.14 -5.89
N PRO A 9 26.46 -28.18 -7.22
CA PRO A 9 26.70 -27.04 -8.09
C PRO A 9 25.65 -25.94 -7.86
N ALA A 10 26.14 -24.71 -7.91
CA ALA A 10 25.41 -23.47 -7.62
C ALA A 10 24.29 -23.18 -8.63
N GLU A 11 23.10 -22.87 -8.09
CA GLU A 11 22.05 -22.18 -8.83
C GLU A 11 22.52 -20.77 -9.19
N LYS A 12 22.53 -20.47 -10.50
CA LYS A 12 22.75 -19.12 -11.01
C LYS A 12 21.50 -18.29 -10.75
N VAL A 13 21.51 -17.52 -9.67
CA VAL A 13 20.51 -16.50 -9.41
C VAL A 13 20.81 -15.32 -10.34
N GLY A 14 20.00 -15.15 -11.38
CA GLY A 14 20.05 -13.99 -12.25
C GLY A 14 19.77 -12.70 -11.47
N CYS A 15 20.73 -11.78 -11.47
CA CYS A 15 20.53 -10.42 -11.02
C CYS A 15 19.52 -9.71 -11.94
N HIS A 16 18.27 -9.61 -11.51
CA HIS A 16 17.32 -8.68 -12.13
C HIS A 16 17.42 -7.32 -11.43
N VAL A 17 17.85 -6.35 -12.22
CA VAL A 17 17.99 -4.94 -11.93
C VAL A 17 16.69 -4.39 -11.34
N LYS A 18 16.68 -4.09 -10.04
CA LYS A 18 15.60 -3.33 -9.41
C LYS A 18 15.70 -1.88 -9.90
N LYS A 19 14.89 -1.53 -10.91
CA LYS A 19 14.65 -0.13 -11.26
C LYS A 19 14.00 0.56 -10.06
N SER A 20 14.76 1.49 -9.50
CA SER A 20 14.32 2.46 -8.51
C SER A 20 13.26 3.36 -9.14
N LEU A 21 12.01 3.25 -8.67
CA LEU A 21 11.00 4.27 -8.84
C LEU A 21 10.62 4.76 -7.44
N LYS A 22 11.34 5.80 -7.02
CA LYS A 22 10.95 6.66 -5.91
C LYS A 22 9.69 7.41 -6.32
N SER A 23 8.56 7.10 -5.71
CA SER A 23 7.41 8.00 -5.66
C SER A 23 6.70 7.86 -4.33
N GLU A 24 7.42 8.19 -3.25
CA GLU A 24 6.78 8.54 -1.99
C GLU A 24 6.30 9.98 -2.09
N ARG A 25 5.02 10.13 -2.47
CA ARG A 25 4.31 11.40 -2.35
C ARG A 25 3.78 11.46 -0.92
N CYS A 26 4.65 11.79 0.02
CA CYS A 26 4.26 12.12 1.38
C CYS A 26 3.44 13.43 1.32
N PHE A 27 2.18 13.37 1.72
CA PHE A 27 1.38 14.55 1.98
C PHE A 27 1.90 15.18 3.27
N ASP A 28 2.79 16.16 3.14
CA ASP A 28 3.27 17.01 4.24
C ASP A 28 2.11 17.90 4.72
N VAL A 29 1.44 17.47 5.79
CA VAL A 29 0.64 18.41 6.60
C VAL A 29 1.63 19.19 7.46
N GLY A 30 1.96 20.40 6.98
CA GLY A 30 2.95 21.28 7.58
C GLY A 30 2.64 21.65 9.02
N ILE A 31 3.50 21.21 9.94
CA ILE A 31 3.68 21.80 11.26
C ILE A 31 4.72 22.94 11.11
N PRO A 32 4.43 24.19 11.49
CA PRO A 32 5.40 25.27 11.35
C PRO A 32 6.60 25.06 12.27
N ARG A 33 7.77 24.97 11.63
CA ARG A 33 9.11 24.86 12.22
C ARG A 33 9.48 26.20 12.89
N ALA A 34 9.51 26.21 14.23
CA ALA A 34 10.04 27.33 14.99
C ALA A 34 11.52 27.57 14.63
N LYS A 35 11.85 28.82 14.28
CA LYS A 35 13.22 29.23 13.99
C LYS A 35 14.02 29.28 15.29
N ASN A 36 14.99 28.38 15.43
CA ASN A 36 16.01 28.45 16.47
C ASN A 36 16.95 29.63 16.18
N GLY A 37 16.62 30.79 16.75
CA GLY A 37 17.59 31.84 17.01
C GLY A 37 18.46 31.43 18.20
N GLY A 38 19.77 31.42 17.99
CA GLY A 38 20.75 30.95 18.95
C GLY A 38 20.63 31.60 20.32
N ARG A 39 20.78 30.77 21.36
CA ARG A 39 21.13 31.24 22.68
C ARG A 39 22.37 30.48 23.11
N GLN A 40 23.46 31.23 23.20
CA GLN A 40 24.77 30.77 23.61
C GLN A 40 24.67 29.91 24.87
N SER A 41 25.54 28.91 24.93
CA SER A 41 25.69 27.92 26.00
C SER A 41 25.39 28.46 27.40
N THR A 42 24.24 28.09 27.96
CA THR A 42 23.91 28.29 29.39
C THR A 42 24.51 27.22 30.29
N TRP A 43 25.44 26.39 29.79
CA TRP A 43 26.23 25.47 30.62
C TRP A 43 27.18 26.17 31.60
N LYS A 44 27.31 27.51 31.55
CA LYS A 44 28.02 28.31 32.56
C LYS A 44 27.16 28.77 33.75
N ILE A 45 25.89 28.38 33.86
CA ILE A 45 25.03 28.81 34.99
C ILE A 45 24.65 27.66 35.95
N VAL A 46 25.03 26.41 35.66
CA VAL A 46 24.77 25.28 36.58
C VAL A 46 26.08 24.65 37.04
N GLN A 47 26.84 25.43 37.79
CA GLN A 47 27.90 24.91 38.66
C GLN A 47 28.01 25.76 39.92
N LYS A 48 26.87 25.99 40.59
CA LYS A 48 26.87 26.64 41.92
C LYS A 48 25.65 26.40 42.80
N ILE A 49 24.92 25.31 42.58
CA ILE A 49 23.89 24.86 43.52
C ILE A 49 24.13 23.37 43.73
N GLY A 50 24.95 23.04 44.73
CA GLY A 50 24.95 21.70 45.29
C GLY A 50 23.59 21.41 45.95
N PRO A 51 23.22 20.14 46.18
CA PRO A 51 22.02 19.83 46.93
C PRO A 51 22.24 20.31 48.37
N ALA A 52 21.75 21.51 48.66
CA ALA A 52 21.72 22.01 50.01
C ALA A 52 20.78 21.10 50.80
N ARG A 53 21.33 20.42 51.80
CA ARG A 53 20.59 19.71 52.86
C ARG A 53 19.85 20.75 53.73
N GLU A 54 18.92 21.48 53.14
CA GLU A 54 18.16 22.55 53.82
C GLU A 54 16.78 22.10 54.33
N ASP A 55 16.39 20.84 54.10
CA ASP A 55 15.10 20.31 54.55
C ASP A 55 15.00 20.22 56.09
N ASP A 56 16.13 20.09 56.80
CA ASP A 56 16.15 19.87 58.26
C ASP A 56 16.00 21.16 59.10
N GLN A 57 16.25 22.34 58.52
CA GLN A 57 16.10 23.61 59.23
C GLN A 57 14.71 24.24 59.02
N LEU A 58 14.11 24.04 57.84
CA LEU A 58 12.75 24.52 57.57
C LEU A 58 11.69 23.70 58.33
N ALA A 59 11.88 22.38 58.43
CA ALA A 59 10.95 21.48 59.13
C ALA A 59 10.77 21.83 60.63
N LYS A 60 11.82 22.36 61.28
CA LYS A 60 11.77 22.78 62.70
C LYS A 60 10.90 24.02 62.90
N SER A 61 11.01 25.01 62.01
CA SER A 61 10.22 26.25 62.10
C SER A 61 8.73 26.06 61.82
N VAL A 62 8.38 25.02 61.04
CA VAL A 62 6.98 24.69 60.67
C VAL A 62 6.32 23.84 61.75
N ASP A 63 7.07 22.95 62.43
CA ASP A 63 6.54 22.13 63.53
C ASP A 63 6.11 22.99 64.73
N ASP A 64 6.76 24.13 64.98
CA ASP A 64 6.51 25.02 66.12
C ASP A 64 5.34 26.03 65.90
N GLN A 65 4.96 26.30 64.64
CA GLN A 65 3.84 27.20 64.31
C GLN A 65 2.52 26.48 64.02
N LEU A 66 2.54 25.15 63.91
CA LEU A 66 1.38 24.36 63.52
C LEU A 66 0.61 23.81 64.73
N SER A 67 -0.72 23.84 64.63
CA SER A 67 -1.59 23.11 65.55
C SER A 67 -1.16 21.64 65.66
N PRO A 68 -1.23 21.00 66.85
CA PRO A 68 -0.85 19.60 67.03
C PRO A 68 -1.49 18.61 66.04
N LYS A 69 -2.70 18.93 65.53
CA LYS A 69 -3.37 18.15 64.50
C LYS A 69 -2.72 18.31 63.11
N ALA A 70 -2.34 19.54 62.75
CA ALA A 70 -1.68 19.84 61.49
C ALA A 70 -0.28 19.23 61.44
N LEU A 71 0.46 19.33 62.55
CA LEU A 71 1.76 18.68 62.74
C LEU A 71 1.68 17.15 62.53
N ARG A 72 0.69 16.52 63.17
CA ARG A 72 0.46 15.07 63.02
C ARG A 72 0.10 14.71 61.57
N ALA A 73 -0.75 15.50 60.92
CA ALA A 73 -1.12 15.28 59.53
C ALA A 73 0.07 15.44 58.56
N ALA A 74 0.94 16.43 58.78
CA ALA A 74 2.16 16.62 58.01
C ALA A 74 3.09 15.40 58.13
N LYS A 75 3.36 14.95 59.36
CA LYS A 75 4.18 13.74 59.61
C LYS A 75 3.59 12.49 58.97
N LEU A 76 2.26 12.33 58.98
CA LEU A 76 1.58 11.24 58.28
C LEU A 76 1.76 11.34 56.77
N LYS A 77 1.57 12.52 56.17
CA LYS A 77 1.78 12.72 54.72
C LYS A 77 3.21 12.40 54.32
N THR A 78 4.21 12.82 55.09
CA THR A 78 5.62 12.53 54.82
C THR A 78 5.93 11.03 54.93
N ARG A 79 5.49 10.38 56.02
CA ARG A 79 5.72 8.94 56.24
C ARG A 79 5.05 8.06 55.19
N PHE A 80 3.90 8.48 54.67
CA PHE A 80 3.13 7.70 53.69
C PHE A 80 3.26 8.20 52.25
N ALA A 81 4.08 9.21 51.97
CA ALA A 81 4.22 9.79 50.63
C ALA A 81 4.54 8.72 49.58
N ASP A 82 5.57 7.91 49.84
CA ASP A 82 6.01 6.86 48.92
C ASP A 82 4.96 5.78 48.70
N THR A 83 4.22 5.40 49.76
CA THR A 83 3.17 4.39 49.68
C THR A 83 1.98 4.89 48.88
N ILE A 84 1.60 6.16 49.07
CA ILE A 84 0.53 6.81 48.29
C ILE A 84 0.93 6.89 46.82
N LEU A 85 2.17 7.29 46.51
CA LEU A 85 2.68 7.35 45.13
C LEU A 85 2.71 5.96 44.47
N LYS A 86 3.20 4.93 45.18
CA LYS A 86 3.21 3.54 44.69
C LYS A 86 1.81 2.98 44.47
N ALA A 87 0.86 3.27 45.35
CA ALA A 87 -0.52 2.82 45.20
C ALA A 87 -1.21 3.50 44.00
N LYS A 88 -1.01 4.81 43.83
CA LYS A 88 -1.53 5.57 42.68
C LYS A 88 -0.92 5.08 41.35
N GLY A 89 0.38 4.82 41.32
CA GLY A 89 1.06 4.32 40.12
C GLY A 89 0.50 2.97 39.66
N LYS A 90 0.22 2.03 40.58
CA LYS A 90 -0.36 0.73 40.24
C LYS A 90 -1.77 0.81 39.65
N LEU A 91 -2.59 1.73 40.16
CA LEU A 91 -3.94 1.97 39.64
C LEU A 91 -3.87 2.55 38.22
N LEU A 92 -3.05 3.58 38.03
CA LEU A 92 -2.85 4.19 36.72
C LEU A 92 -2.29 3.21 35.69
N ASP A 93 -1.30 2.39 36.06
CA ASP A 93 -0.72 1.38 35.17
C ASP A 93 -1.73 0.32 34.71
N GLN A 94 -2.73 0.01 35.53
CA GLN A 94 -3.82 -0.90 35.15
C GLN A 94 -4.75 -0.22 34.14
N ASP A 95 -5.16 1.02 34.42
CA ASP A 95 -6.01 1.80 33.52
C ASP A 95 -5.34 1.99 32.14
N TYR A 96 -4.05 2.33 32.10
CA TYR A 96 -3.31 2.48 30.84
C TYR A 96 -3.20 1.17 30.05
N LYS A 97 -3.06 0.03 30.73
CA LYS A 97 -3.00 -1.29 30.07
C LYS A 97 -4.35 -1.66 29.48
N ASP A 98 -5.43 -1.42 30.22
CA ASP A 98 -6.79 -1.68 29.75
C ASP A 98 -7.15 -0.79 28.55
N ASP A 99 -6.77 0.48 28.59
CA ASP A 99 -6.95 1.41 27.46
C ASP A 99 -6.12 0.98 26.24
N LEU A 100 -4.87 0.56 26.43
CA LEU A 100 -4.05 0.04 25.33
C LEU A 100 -4.67 -1.21 24.68
N MET A 101 -5.22 -2.14 25.48
CA MET A 101 -5.91 -3.32 24.98
C MET A 101 -7.19 -2.97 24.20
N ARG A 102 -7.96 -1.98 24.67
CA ARG A 102 -9.15 -1.46 23.96
C ARG A 102 -8.77 -0.86 22.61
N LEU A 103 -7.74 -0.01 22.57
CA LEU A 103 -7.26 0.61 21.34
C LEU A 103 -6.73 -0.42 20.34
N GLN A 104 -6.04 -1.47 20.81
CA GLN A 104 -5.58 -2.56 19.94
C GLN A 104 -6.75 -3.30 19.30
N LYS A 105 -7.79 -3.62 20.08
CA LYS A 105 -9.00 -4.29 19.58
C LYS A 105 -9.75 -3.41 18.57
N GLU A 106 -9.87 -2.12 18.86
CA GLU A 106 -10.51 -1.17 17.94
C GLU A 106 -9.75 -1.04 16.62
N LYS A 107 -8.41 -0.95 16.69
CA LYS A 107 -7.54 -0.94 15.52
C LYS A 107 -7.71 -2.19 14.67
N GLU A 108 -7.76 -3.38 15.29
CA GLU A 108 -7.98 -4.63 14.57
C GLU A 108 -9.36 -4.65 13.87
N ARG A 109 -10.40 -4.17 14.57
CA ARG A 109 -11.76 -4.07 14.02
C ARG A 109 -11.80 -3.17 12.78
N LEU A 110 -11.19 -1.99 12.87
CA LEU A 110 -11.12 -1.05 11.75
C LEU A 110 -10.29 -1.61 10.59
N GLN A 111 -9.17 -2.29 10.87
CA GLN A 111 -8.39 -2.94 9.81
C GLN A 111 -9.16 -4.06 9.10
N ARG A 112 -9.98 -4.83 9.83
CA ARG A 112 -10.86 -5.82 9.20
C ARG A 112 -11.86 -5.16 8.25
N GLN A 113 -12.53 -4.10 8.70
CA GLN A 113 -13.46 -3.33 7.86
C GLN A 113 -12.78 -2.73 6.64
N GLN A 114 -11.60 -2.12 6.79
CA GLN A 114 -10.83 -1.58 5.68
C GLN A 114 -10.48 -2.65 4.65
N ARG A 115 -10.06 -3.85 5.08
CA ARG A 115 -9.78 -4.96 4.15
C ARG A 115 -11.02 -5.38 3.38
N GLU A 116 -12.17 -5.50 4.05
CA GLU A 116 -13.43 -5.85 3.40
C GLU A 116 -13.88 -4.80 2.38
N GLU A 117 -13.78 -3.51 2.73
CA GLU A 117 -14.04 -2.38 1.83
C GLU A 117 -13.10 -2.41 0.61
N MET A 118 -11.79 -2.60 0.84
CA MET A 118 -10.79 -2.68 -0.22
C MET A 118 -11.09 -3.83 -1.18
N VAL A 119 -11.48 -5.00 -0.68
CA VAL A 119 -11.84 -6.16 -1.53
C VAL A 119 -13.08 -5.85 -2.38
N LYS A 120 -14.09 -5.16 -1.83
CA LYS A 120 -15.28 -4.75 -2.60
C LYS A 120 -14.92 -3.78 -3.71
N ILE A 121 -14.10 -2.77 -3.41
CA ILE A 121 -13.65 -1.77 -4.39
C ILE A 121 -12.81 -2.45 -5.47
N GLU A 122 -11.88 -3.34 -5.10
CA GLU A 122 -11.04 -4.07 -6.05
C GLU A 122 -11.88 -4.98 -6.97
N ALA A 123 -12.90 -5.63 -6.43
CA ALA A 123 -13.83 -6.42 -7.24
C ALA A 123 -14.56 -5.55 -8.28
N GLN A 124 -15.04 -4.36 -7.88
CA GLN A 124 -15.70 -3.41 -8.78
C GLN A 124 -14.75 -2.88 -9.86
N ILE A 125 -13.52 -2.53 -9.49
CA ILE A 125 -12.50 -2.08 -10.45
C ILE A 125 -12.24 -3.19 -11.48
N ASN A 126 -12.06 -4.42 -11.02
CA ASN A 126 -11.79 -5.55 -11.90
C ASN A 126 -12.96 -5.86 -12.83
N THR A 127 -14.22 -5.69 -12.40
CA THR A 127 -15.38 -5.81 -13.31
C THR A 127 -15.35 -4.74 -14.39
N VAL A 128 -15.15 -3.47 -14.02
CA VAL A 128 -15.09 -2.37 -14.99
C VAL A 128 -13.89 -2.53 -15.93
N GLU A 129 -12.74 -2.95 -15.42
CA GLU A 129 -11.54 -3.17 -16.24
C GLU A 129 -11.73 -4.31 -17.26
N ARG A 130 -12.42 -5.39 -16.88
CA ARG A 130 -12.77 -6.47 -17.82
C ARG A 130 -13.68 -5.97 -18.93
N ASP A 131 -14.69 -5.18 -18.59
CA ASP A 131 -15.63 -4.62 -19.57
C ASP A 131 -14.92 -3.66 -20.53
N LEU A 132 -14.05 -2.79 -20.02
CA LEU A 132 -13.23 -1.92 -20.85
C LEU A 132 -12.29 -2.70 -21.79
N LYS A 133 -11.68 -3.79 -21.31
CA LYS A 133 -10.87 -4.69 -22.15
C LYS A 133 -11.69 -5.39 -23.23
N LEU A 134 -12.94 -5.73 -22.95
CA LEU A 134 -13.86 -6.28 -23.96
C LEU A 134 -14.20 -5.24 -25.02
N GLN A 135 -14.61 -4.04 -24.59
CA GLN A 135 -14.90 -2.92 -25.50
C GLN A 135 -13.70 -2.55 -26.37
N GLN A 136 -12.48 -2.58 -25.81
CA GLN A 136 -11.29 -2.27 -26.59
C GLN A 136 -11.03 -3.30 -27.69
N ARG A 137 -11.22 -4.60 -27.38
CA ARG A 137 -11.15 -5.66 -28.39
C ARG A 137 -12.24 -5.54 -29.44
N GLU A 138 -13.44 -5.08 -29.06
CA GLU A 138 -14.52 -4.83 -30.02
C GLU A 138 -14.18 -3.68 -30.97
N ARG A 139 -13.65 -2.57 -30.45
CA ARG A 139 -13.16 -1.47 -31.29
C ARG A 139 -12.06 -1.91 -32.25
N GLU A 140 -11.13 -2.74 -31.80
CA GLU A 140 -10.09 -3.32 -32.67
C GLU A 140 -10.69 -4.19 -33.78
N ARG A 141 -11.73 -4.98 -33.46
CA ARG A 141 -12.45 -5.79 -34.45
C ARG A 141 -13.22 -4.92 -35.44
N GLU A 142 -13.87 -3.87 -34.97
CA GLU A 142 -14.58 -2.91 -35.83
C GLU A 142 -13.62 -2.17 -36.74
N ALA A 143 -12.48 -1.71 -36.23
CA ALA A 143 -11.42 -1.11 -37.03
C ALA A 143 -10.92 -2.08 -38.12
N ALA A 144 -10.74 -3.37 -37.78
CA ALA A 144 -10.37 -4.38 -38.77
C ALA A 144 -11.46 -4.60 -39.84
N ARG A 145 -12.74 -4.53 -39.48
CA ARG A 145 -13.85 -4.61 -40.44
C ARG A 145 -13.85 -3.42 -41.40
N ILE A 146 -13.67 -2.22 -40.88
CA ILE A 146 -13.59 -1.00 -41.70
C ILE A 146 -12.40 -1.08 -42.66
N ALA A 147 -11.23 -1.53 -42.18
CA ALA A 147 -10.06 -1.69 -43.03
C ALA A 147 -10.29 -2.71 -44.16
N LEU A 148 -11.01 -3.81 -43.91
CA LEU A 148 -11.38 -4.77 -44.95
C LEU A 148 -12.37 -4.17 -45.95
N GLU A 149 -13.36 -3.41 -45.49
CA GLU A 149 -14.32 -2.72 -46.36
C GLU A 149 -13.62 -1.69 -47.26
N GLU A 150 -12.62 -0.96 -46.74
CA GLU A 150 -11.80 -0.05 -47.53
C GLU A 150 -10.96 -0.78 -48.58
N ILE A 151 -10.38 -1.93 -48.22
CA ILE A 151 -9.66 -2.79 -49.18
C ILE A 151 -10.61 -3.31 -50.25
N GLU A 152 -11.82 -3.76 -49.90
CA GLU A 152 -12.83 -4.22 -50.85
C GLU A 152 -13.24 -3.11 -51.84
N LYS A 153 -13.37 -1.86 -51.38
CA LYS A 153 -13.67 -0.72 -52.25
C LYS A 153 -12.50 -0.28 -53.14
N THR A 154 -11.28 -0.42 -52.65
CA THR A 154 -10.06 0.03 -53.37
C THR A 154 -9.50 -1.02 -54.31
N VAL A 155 -9.77 -2.29 -54.05
CA VAL A 155 -9.46 -3.39 -54.95
C VAL A 155 -10.65 -3.55 -55.88
N GLU A 156 -10.55 -2.98 -57.08
CA GLU A 156 -11.43 -3.32 -58.20
C GLU A 156 -11.18 -4.79 -58.56
N ILE A 157 -11.92 -5.70 -57.93
CA ILE A 157 -12.00 -7.08 -58.39
C ILE A 157 -12.92 -7.03 -59.60
N ASP A 158 -12.35 -6.86 -60.80
CA ASP A 158 -13.08 -7.07 -62.03
C ASP A 158 -13.82 -8.41 -61.94
N ASP A 159 -15.14 -8.39 -62.11
CA ASP A 159 -15.97 -9.58 -62.03
C ASP A 159 -15.31 -10.67 -62.87
N PHE A 160 -14.79 -11.72 -62.24
CA PHE A 160 -14.04 -12.76 -62.96
C PHE A 160 -14.86 -13.33 -64.14
N PHE A 161 -16.19 -13.28 -64.03
CA PHE A 161 -17.14 -13.61 -65.09
C PHE A 161 -17.15 -12.61 -66.26
N THR A 162 -17.05 -11.31 -66.05
CA THR A 162 -16.96 -10.32 -67.14
C THR A 162 -15.63 -10.49 -67.88
N VAL A 163 -14.53 -10.62 -67.12
CA VAL A 163 -13.20 -10.88 -67.67
C VAL A 163 -13.18 -12.19 -68.48
N LEU A 164 -13.72 -13.28 -67.93
CA LEU A 164 -13.82 -14.56 -68.64
C LEU A 164 -14.68 -14.47 -69.90
N LYS A 165 -15.79 -13.74 -69.86
CA LYS A 165 -16.68 -13.57 -71.01
C LYS A 165 -16.02 -12.75 -72.13
N ASP A 166 -15.18 -11.79 -71.79
CA ASP A 166 -14.40 -11.03 -72.77
C ASP A 166 -13.30 -11.91 -73.38
N PHE A 167 -12.64 -12.75 -72.59
CA PHE A 167 -11.72 -13.77 -73.10
C PHE A 167 -12.41 -14.79 -74.02
N GLU A 168 -13.60 -15.26 -73.68
CA GLU A 168 -14.39 -16.18 -74.52
C GLU A 168 -14.75 -15.55 -75.88
N GLN A 169 -15.12 -14.26 -75.87
CA GLN A 169 -15.38 -13.49 -77.09
C GLN A 169 -14.12 -13.29 -77.94
N LEU A 170 -12.96 -13.06 -77.32
CA LEU A 170 -11.67 -12.91 -78.03
C LEU A 170 -11.16 -14.24 -78.60
N ILE A 171 -11.36 -15.35 -77.88
CA ILE A 171 -10.86 -16.67 -78.27
C ILE A 171 -11.87 -17.38 -79.19
N GLY A 172 -13.11 -16.91 -79.30
CA GLY A 172 -14.12 -17.44 -80.22
C GLY A 172 -14.58 -18.86 -79.90
N HIS A 173 -14.26 -19.37 -78.71
CA HIS A 173 -14.55 -20.73 -78.27
C HIS A 173 -15.29 -20.70 -76.95
N SER A 174 -16.52 -21.24 -76.92
CA SER A 174 -17.17 -21.50 -75.65
C SER A 174 -16.45 -22.63 -74.92
N LEU A 175 -16.05 -22.38 -73.68
CA LEU A 175 -15.45 -23.42 -72.86
C LEU A 175 -16.52 -24.50 -72.63
N PRO A 176 -16.25 -25.79 -72.92
CA PRO A 176 -17.19 -26.84 -72.63
C PRO A 176 -17.45 -26.85 -71.12
N ASN A 177 -18.71 -26.66 -70.76
CA ASN A 177 -19.23 -26.63 -69.40
C ASN A 177 -18.79 -27.88 -68.63
N GLN A 178 -17.62 -27.84 -67.98
CA GLN A 178 -17.19 -28.90 -67.09
C GLN A 178 -17.99 -28.77 -65.80
N ARG A 179 -19.11 -29.49 -65.76
CA ARG A 179 -19.83 -29.83 -64.54
C ARG A 179 -18.88 -30.63 -63.65
N VAL A 180 -18.03 -29.94 -62.88
CA VAL A 180 -17.20 -30.56 -61.84
C VAL A 180 -18.13 -31.05 -60.74
N VAL A 181 -18.41 -32.36 -60.78
CA VAL A 181 -19.07 -33.07 -59.70
C VAL A 181 -18.13 -33.02 -58.50
N TRP A 182 -18.44 -32.18 -57.51
CA TRP A 182 -17.81 -32.22 -56.19
C TRP A 182 -18.23 -33.49 -55.46
N ALA A 183 -17.58 -34.60 -55.77
CA ALA A 183 -17.70 -35.84 -55.02
C ALA A 183 -16.91 -35.72 -53.71
N GLY A 184 -17.63 -35.41 -52.64
CA GLY A 184 -17.39 -35.94 -51.29
C GLY A 184 -16.05 -35.61 -50.60
N PHE A 185 -15.98 -34.46 -49.94
CA PHE A 185 -15.04 -34.25 -48.84
C PHE A 185 -15.71 -34.63 -47.50
N ARG A 186 -15.82 -35.93 -47.25
CA ARG A 186 -16.26 -36.48 -45.96
C ARG A 186 -15.04 -36.48 -45.01
N ARG A 187 -14.97 -35.48 -44.12
CA ARG A 187 -13.95 -35.38 -43.06
C ARG A 187 -14.14 -36.52 -42.05
N HIS A 188 -13.05 -37.23 -41.76
CA HIS A 188 -12.90 -38.09 -40.58
C HIS A 188 -12.45 -37.26 -39.37
#